data_AF-A0A6H2DTV3-F1
#
_entry.id   AF-A0A6H2DTV3-F1
#
_cell.length_a   1.000
_cell.length_b   1.000
_cell.length_c   1.000
_cell.angle_alpha   90.00
_cell.angle_beta   90.00
_cell.angle_gamma   90.00
#
_symmetry.space_group_name_H-M   'P 1'
#
loop_
_entity.id
_entity.type
_entity.pdbx_description
1 polymer ?
#
loop_
_entity_poly.entity_id
_entity_poly.type
_entity_poly.pdbx_seq_one_letter_code
_entity_poly.pdbx_strand_id
1 'polypeptide(L)'
;MNKKEELLKDHLKELELISKSSLNENQKELIKLNLEILKNNDKISIDEFEQIWRFLKQRVATGFVFDEAPEINNQSIAILEKDEKLSFSSSKVKDNLQNSLIIGENYDVLKNLIGVERERERGF
;
A
#
# COMPACT_ATOMS: atom_id res chain seq x y z
N MET A 1 -32.63 -12.92 19.46
CA MET A 1 -31.39 -12.29 18.97
C MET A 1 -30.96 -13.07 17.74
N ASN A 2 -30.68 -12.41 16.61
CA ASN A 2 -30.31 -13.14 15.39
C ASN A 2 -28.90 -13.73 15.60
N LYS A 3 -28.71 -15.03 15.30
CA LYS A 3 -27.46 -15.76 15.58
C LYS A 3 -26.23 -15.11 14.94
N LYS A 4 -26.40 -14.43 13.80
CA LYS A 4 -25.34 -13.63 13.17
C LYS A 4 -24.91 -12.41 14.00
N GLU A 5 -25.82 -11.84 14.81
CA GLU A 5 -25.48 -10.70 15.67
C GLU A 5 -24.61 -11.09 16.84
N GLU A 6 -24.82 -12.30 17.35
CA GLU A 6 -24.01 -12.87 18.42
C GLU A 6 -22.60 -13.17 17.90
N LEU A 7 -22.50 -13.84 16.75
CA LEU A 7 -21.23 -14.11 16.07
C LEU A 7 -20.47 -12.83 15.73
N LEU A 8 -21.16 -11.81 15.21
CA LEU A 8 -20.53 -10.52 14.93
C LEU A 8 -19.88 -9.93 16.19
N LYS A 9 -20.57 -9.92 17.33
CA LYS A 9 -20.02 -9.39 18.59
C LYS A 9 -18.77 -10.15 19.01
N ASP A 10 -18.76 -11.46 18.84
CA ASP A 10 -17.61 -12.29 19.21
C ASP A 10 -16.43 -12.08 18.25
N HIS A 11 -16.67 -12.03 16.94
CA HIS A 11 -15.62 -11.74 15.95
C HIS A 11 -15.03 -10.34 16.11
N LEU A 12 -15.84 -9.32 16.46
CA LEU A 12 -15.34 -7.97 16.72
C LEU A 12 -14.41 -7.92 17.94
N LYS A 13 -14.74 -8.64 19.02
CA LYS A 13 -13.83 -8.77 20.18
C LYS A 13 -12.55 -9.49 19.79
N GLU A 14 -12.64 -10.56 19.02
CA GLU A 14 -11.48 -11.31 18.54
C GLU A 14 -10.57 -10.43 17.67
N LEU A 15 -11.15 -9.60 16.79
CA LEU A 15 -10.43 -8.67 15.92
C LEU A 15 -9.62 -7.62 16.69
N GLU A 16 -10.16 -7.09 17.79
CA GLU A 16 -9.45 -6.14 18.66
C GLU A 16 -8.19 -6.73 19.29
N LEU A 17 -8.26 -8.02 19.66
CA LEU A 17 -7.15 -8.75 20.28
C LEU A 17 -6.03 -9.08 19.29
N ILE A 18 -6.26 -8.97 17.98
CA ILE A 18 -5.24 -9.22 16.98
C ILE A 18 -4.18 -8.13 17.03
N SER A 19 -2.91 -8.54 17.12
CA SER A 19 -1.76 -7.63 17.23
C SER A 19 -1.65 -6.69 16.03
N LYS A 20 -1.13 -5.48 16.26
CA LYS A 20 -0.84 -4.51 15.19
C LYS A 20 0.16 -5.03 14.16
N SER A 21 1.07 -5.91 14.57
CA SER A 21 2.00 -6.61 13.67
C SER A 21 1.32 -7.61 12.73
N SER A 22 0.09 -8.03 13.04
CA SER A 22 -0.70 -8.92 12.17
C SER A 22 -1.75 -8.17 11.37
N LEU A 23 -2.43 -7.20 11.97
CA LEU A 23 -3.44 -6.34 11.32
C LEU A 23 -3.25 -4.88 11.73
N ASN A 24 -3.04 -3.99 10.77
CA ASN A 24 -3.04 -2.54 11.01
C ASN A 24 -4.47 -2.02 11.27
N GLU A 25 -4.60 -0.78 11.72
CA GLU A 25 -5.92 -0.22 12.09
C GLU A 25 -6.87 -0.10 10.89
N ASN A 26 -6.37 0.35 9.73
CA ASN A 26 -7.19 0.45 8.50
C ASN A 26 -7.75 -0.93 8.08
N GLN A 27 -6.93 -1.97 8.19
CA GLN A 27 -7.32 -3.35 7.92
C GLN A 27 -8.38 -3.84 8.90
N LYS A 28 -8.23 -3.52 10.19
CA LYS A 28 -9.26 -3.84 11.21
C LYS A 28 -10.57 -3.14 10.87
N GLU A 29 -10.55 -1.85 10.55
CA GLU A 29 -11.75 -1.11 10.15
C GLU A 29 -12.44 -1.70 8.93
N LEU A 30 -11.68 -2.07 7.90
CA LEU A 30 -12.22 -2.75 6.71
C LEU A 30 -12.88 -4.08 7.06
N ILE A 31 -12.27 -4.90 7.92
CA ILE A 31 -12.86 -6.16 8.36
C ILE A 31 -14.17 -5.91 9.11
N LYS A 32 -14.19 -4.93 10.04
CA LYS A 32 -15.43 -4.55 10.77
C LYS A 32 -16.55 -4.17 9.81
N LEU A 33 -16.27 -3.30 8.84
CA LEU A 33 -17.24 -2.84 7.85
C LEU A 33 -17.80 -4.02 7.04
N ASN A 34 -16.94 -4.93 6.58
CA ASN A 34 -17.38 -6.11 5.84
C ASN A 34 -18.31 -6.99 6.69
N LEU A 35 -17.95 -7.30 7.94
CA LEU A 35 -18.78 -8.13 8.82
C LEU A 35 -20.15 -7.49 9.10
N GLU A 36 -20.22 -6.17 9.29
CA GLU A 36 -21.49 -5.44 9.46
C GLU A 36 -22.39 -5.53 8.21
N ILE A 37 -21.81 -5.39 7.01
CA ILE A 37 -22.55 -5.54 5.75
C ILE A 37 -23.08 -6.97 5.60
N LEU A 38 -22.24 -7.97 5.87
CA LEU A 38 -22.56 -9.38 5.66
C LEU A 38 -23.60 -9.90 6.66
N LYS A 39 -23.61 -9.36 7.90
CA LYS A 39 -24.60 -9.70 8.92
C LYS A 39 -26.04 -9.48 8.40
N ASN A 40 -26.26 -8.35 7.73
CA ASN A 40 -27.58 -7.93 7.25
C ASN A 40 -27.96 -8.56 5.90
N ASN A 41 -27.11 -9.40 5.32
CA ASN A 41 -27.37 -10.06 4.05
C ASN A 41 -28.06 -11.41 4.27
N ASP A 42 -29.36 -11.48 3.95
CA ASP A 42 -30.19 -12.68 4.12
C ASP A 42 -29.79 -13.84 3.20
N LYS A 43 -29.05 -13.57 2.12
CA LYS A 43 -28.55 -14.61 1.20
C LYS A 43 -27.38 -15.39 1.77
N ILE A 44 -26.72 -14.85 2.80
CA ILE A 44 -25.55 -15.45 3.41
C ILE A 44 -26.00 -16.33 4.56
N SER A 45 -25.68 -17.60 4.53
CA SER A 45 -25.90 -18.50 5.65
C SER A 45 -24.98 -18.18 6.83
N ILE A 46 -25.29 -18.71 8.01
CA ILE A 46 -24.43 -18.58 9.18
C ILE A 46 -23.05 -19.21 8.93
N ASP A 47 -23.01 -20.32 8.21
CA ASP A 47 -21.78 -21.03 7.88
C ASP A 47 -20.90 -20.23 6.92
N GLU A 48 -21.49 -19.64 5.87
CA GLU A 48 -20.77 -18.74 4.95
C GLU A 48 -20.22 -17.51 5.68
N PHE A 49 -20.97 -16.95 6.64
CA PHE A 49 -20.50 -15.82 7.46
C PHE A 49 -19.23 -16.18 8.25
N GLU A 50 -19.21 -17.34 8.91
CA GLU A 50 -18.04 -17.88 9.63
C GLU A 50 -16.86 -18.18 8.69
N GLN A 51 -17.13 -18.74 7.52
CA GLN A 51 -16.08 -18.99 6.51
C GLN A 51 -15.44 -17.69 6.03
N ILE A 52 -16.26 -16.66 5.77
CA ILE A 52 -15.76 -15.33 5.38
C ILE A 52 -14.94 -14.71 6.50
N TRP A 53 -15.39 -14.81 7.77
CA TRP A 53 -14.59 -14.35 8.92
C TRP A 53 -13.21 -15.01 8.95
N ARG A 54 -13.16 -16.34 8.88
CA ARG A 54 -11.90 -17.11 8.86
C ARG A 54 -10.98 -16.67 7.74
N PHE A 55 -11.55 -16.43 6.55
CA PHE A 55 -10.82 -15.96 5.40
C PHE A 55 -10.25 -14.55 5.59
N LEU A 56 -11.05 -13.59 6.07
CA LEU A 56 -10.62 -12.22 6.35
C LEU A 56 -9.48 -12.20 7.37
N LYS A 57 -9.60 -12.99 8.44
CA LYS A 57 -8.56 -13.13 9.47
C LYS A 57 -7.25 -13.69 8.90
N GLN A 58 -7.30 -14.68 8.00
CA GLN A 58 -6.11 -15.30 7.40
C GLN A 58 -5.45 -14.45 6.31
N ARG A 59 -6.24 -13.87 5.40
CA ARG A 59 -5.69 -13.14 4.24
C ARG A 59 -5.07 -11.82 4.62
N VAL A 60 -5.62 -11.13 5.61
CA VAL A 60 -5.05 -9.85 6.01
C VAL A 60 -3.72 -10.02 6.75
N ALA A 61 -3.52 -11.16 7.43
CA ALA A 61 -2.23 -11.56 7.99
C ALA A 61 -1.16 -11.98 6.95
N THR A 62 -1.55 -12.26 5.70
CA THR A 62 -0.63 -12.85 4.69
C THR A 62 -0.45 -12.02 3.41
N GLY A 63 -1.21 -10.94 3.17
CA GLY A 63 -1.22 -10.35 1.83
C GLY A 63 -1.47 -8.85 1.64
N PHE A 64 -1.66 -8.05 2.69
CA PHE A 64 -1.92 -6.61 2.52
C PHE A 64 -1.28 -5.73 3.60
N VAL A 65 -0.14 -6.13 4.16
CA VAL A 65 0.72 -5.15 4.84
C VAL A 65 1.25 -4.24 3.74
N PHE A 66 0.49 -3.19 3.41
CA PHE A 66 1.13 -1.97 2.99
C PHE A 66 1.98 -1.63 4.20
N ASP A 67 3.30 -1.83 4.10
CA ASP A 67 4.21 -1.08 4.94
C ASP A 67 3.69 0.35 4.92
N GLU A 68 3.42 0.90 6.10
CA GLU A 68 2.98 2.28 6.25
C GLU A 68 3.86 3.10 5.32
N ALA A 69 3.27 3.62 4.23
CA ALA A 69 4.04 4.37 3.25
C ALA A 69 4.77 5.44 4.05
N PRO A 70 6.11 5.53 3.98
CA PRO A 70 6.87 6.41 4.85
C PRO A 70 6.21 7.78 4.86
N GLU A 71 5.93 8.32 6.06
CA GLU A 71 5.23 9.59 6.20
C GLU A 71 5.86 10.58 5.22
N ILE A 72 5.06 11.09 4.30
CA ILE A 72 5.55 11.99 3.26
C ILE A 72 6.05 13.24 3.97
N ASN A 73 7.37 13.33 4.16
CA ASN A 73 7.99 14.51 4.73
C ASN A 73 7.92 15.63 3.69
N ASN A 74 6.81 16.38 3.72
CA ASN A 74 6.58 17.52 2.82
C ASN A 74 7.53 18.70 3.09
N GLN A 75 8.41 18.61 4.10
CA GLN A 75 9.39 19.64 4.43
C GLN A 75 10.80 19.35 3.87
N SER A 76 11.04 18.16 3.34
CA SER A 76 12.32 17.82 2.71
C SER A 76 12.29 18.07 1.20
N ILE A 77 13.39 18.61 0.68
CA ILE A 77 13.63 18.77 -0.75
C ILE A 77 14.68 17.73 -1.14
N ALA A 78 14.34 16.85 -2.08
CA ALA A 78 15.27 15.92 -2.69
C ALA A 78 15.82 16.49 -4.00
N ILE A 79 17.14 16.43 -4.17
CA ILE A 79 17.85 16.94 -5.36
C ILE A 79 18.39 15.75 -6.14
N LEU A 80 18.17 15.75 -7.46
CA LEU A 80 18.77 14.76 -8.37
C LEU A 80 20.12 15.28 -8.88
N GLU A 81 21.20 14.57 -8.58
CA GLU A 81 22.55 14.87 -9.06
C GLU A 81 23.09 13.73 -9.93
N LYS A 82 23.77 14.08 -11.02
CA LYS A 82 24.38 13.10 -11.92
C LYS A 82 25.77 12.71 -11.43
N ASP A 83 25.98 11.41 -11.19
CA ASP A 83 27.32 10.89 -10.87
C ASP A 83 28.17 10.77 -12.14
N GLU A 84 29.05 11.74 -12.38
CA GLU A 84 29.94 11.76 -13.55
C GLU A 84 30.98 10.63 -13.55
N LYS A 85 31.35 10.06 -12.39
CA LYS A 85 32.35 8.99 -12.31
C LYS A 85 31.77 7.64 -12.75
N LEU A 86 30.52 7.39 -12.41
CA LEU A 86 29.78 6.18 -12.78
C LEU A 86 29.00 6.33 -14.09
N SER A 87 28.97 7.52 -14.67
CA SER A 87 28.32 7.79 -15.94
C SER A 87 29.14 7.30 -17.13
N PHE A 88 28.44 6.81 -18.16
CA PHE A 88 29.06 6.46 -19.43
C PHE A 88 29.64 7.72 -20.11
N SER A 89 30.96 7.79 -20.20
CA SER A 89 31.69 8.94 -20.74
C SER A 89 32.03 8.83 -22.23
N SER A 90 31.77 7.69 -22.87
CA SER A 90 32.15 7.48 -24.27
C SER A 90 31.27 8.31 -25.21
N SER A 91 31.90 9.14 -26.04
CA SER A 91 31.27 10.05 -27.01
C SER A 91 30.34 9.37 -28.03
N LYS A 92 30.48 8.05 -28.24
CA LYS A 92 29.60 7.26 -29.13
C LYS A 92 28.27 6.82 -28.51
N VAL A 93 28.09 7.01 -27.20
CA VAL A 93 26.92 6.55 -26.43
C VAL A 93 25.96 7.71 -26.10
N LYS A 94 26.41 8.96 -26.30
CA LYS A 94 25.61 10.17 -26.01
C LYS A 94 24.27 10.20 -26.75
N ASP A 95 24.18 9.59 -27.92
CA ASP A 95 22.97 9.64 -28.75
C ASP A 95 22.01 8.45 -28.51
N ASN A 96 22.39 7.46 -27.69
CA ASN A 96 21.65 6.17 -27.55
C ASN A 96 21.48 5.67 -26.10
N LEU A 97 21.60 6.53 -25.09
CA LEU A 97 21.30 6.14 -23.70
C LEU A 97 19.78 6.04 -23.49
N GLN A 98 19.22 4.86 -23.74
CA GLN A 98 17.80 4.58 -23.48
C GLN A 98 17.50 4.28 -22.01
N ASN A 99 18.51 3.85 -21.25
CA ASN A 99 18.35 3.38 -19.88
C ASN A 99 19.18 4.25 -18.91
N SER A 100 18.57 4.63 -17.80
CA SER A 100 19.20 5.35 -16.69
C SER A 100 18.97 4.61 -15.38
N LEU A 101 20.00 4.54 -14.53
CA LEU A 101 19.88 4.06 -13.16
C LEU A 101 19.86 5.27 -12.22
N ILE A 102 18.84 5.35 -11.37
CA ILE A 102 18.71 6.38 -10.34
C ILE A 102 18.65 5.68 -8.99
N ILE A 103 19.41 6.18 -8.02
CA ILE A 103 19.50 5.61 -6.68
C ILE A 103 18.94 6.63 -5.69
N GLY A 104 17.94 6.23 -4.92
CA GLY A 104 17.26 7.05 -3.91
C GLY A 104 15.93 6.45 -3.49
N GLU A 105 15.24 7.10 -2.56
CA GLU A 105 13.87 6.76 -2.19
C GLU A 105 12.95 6.90 -3.41
N ASN A 106 12.12 5.89 -3.68
CA ASN A 106 11.27 5.84 -4.88
C ASN A 106 10.39 7.09 -5.02
N TYR A 107 9.84 7.59 -3.90
CA TYR A 107 8.98 8.78 -3.88
C TYR A 107 9.73 10.03 -4.38
N ASP A 108 10.92 10.27 -3.87
CA ASP A 108 11.75 11.43 -4.18
C ASP A 108 12.27 11.40 -5.62
N VAL A 109 12.66 10.21 -6.08
CA VAL A 109 13.11 9.97 -7.46
C VAL A 109 11.98 10.29 -8.44
N LEU A 110 10.77 9.74 -8.21
CA LEU A 110 9.62 9.97 -9.09
C LEU A 110 9.21 11.45 -9.12
N LYS A 111 9.25 12.16 -7.99
CA LYS A 111 8.99 13.60 -7.92
C LYS A 111 9.98 14.41 -8.77
N ASN A 112 11.26 14.09 -8.68
CA ASN A 112 12.30 14.74 -9.49
C ASN A 112 12.13 14.44 -10.98
N LEU A 113 11.81 13.20 -11.35
CA LEU A 113 11.57 12.82 -12.75
C LEU A 113 10.39 13.58 -13.38
N ILE A 114 9.30 13.80 -12.63
CA ILE A 114 8.19 14.64 -13.09
C ILE A 114 8.67 16.07 -13.36
N GLY A 115 9.56 16.61 -12.53
CA GLY A 115 10.18 17.92 -12.74
C GLY A 115 11.00 17.97 -14.03
N VAL A 116 11.85 16.96 -14.26
CA VAL A 116 12.70 16.86 -15.46
C VAL A 116 11.86 16.82 -16.74
N GLU A 117 10.83 15.97 -16.80
CA GLU A 117 9.98 15.89 -18.01
C GLU A 117 9.20 17.19 -18.26
N ARG A 118 8.75 17.89 -17.21
CA ARG A 118 8.10 19.21 -17.36
C ARG A 118 9.02 20.26 -17.97
N GLU A 119 10.30 20.27 -17.57
CA GLU A 119 11.27 21.21 -18.14
C GLU A 119 11.63 20.84 -19.59
N ARG A 120 11.70 19.54 -19.90
CA ARG A 120 11.86 19.04 -21.27
C ARG A 120 10.70 19.45 -22.18
N GLU A 121 9.45 19.35 -21.70
CA GLU A 121 8.26 19.82 -22.43
C GLU A 121 8.26 21.34 -22.65
N ARG A 122 8.89 22.10 -21.75
CA ARG A 122 9.05 23.56 -21.86
C ARG A 122 10.16 23.99 -22.82
N GLY A 123 10.95 23.05 -23.34
CA GLY A 123 11.95 23.30 -24.37
C GLY A 123 13.28 23.90 -23.88
N PHE A 124 13.64 23.66 -22.62
CA PHE A 124 14.98 23.97 -22.08
C PHE A 124 15.95 22.79 -22.26
#